data_AF-A0A0D2NX62-F1
#
_entry.id   AF-A0A0D2NX62-F1
#
_cell.length_a   1.000
_cell.length_b   1.000
_cell.length_c   1.000
_cell.angle_alpha   90.00
_cell.angle_beta   90.00
_cell.angle_gamma   90.00
#
_symmetry.space_group_name_H-M   'P 1'
#
loop_
_entity.id
_entity.type
_entity.pdbx_description
1 polymer ?
#
loop_
_entity_poly.entity_id
_entity_poly.type
_entity_poly.pdbx_seq_one_letter_code
_entity_poly.pdbx_strand_id
1 'polypeptide(L)'
;MLAAEAYKKAKNSDLSKKSLRDIAYTFNVNYSTLSRRVHNKGQSLLKSREKNLKITAAEEAILVEFILESADHGFPPSHRQVEKYTNAILKSRQGPNCKMVGS
;
A
#
# COMPACT_ATOMS: atom_id res chain seq x y z
N MET A 1 -20.40 1.07 -12.48
CA MET A 1 -20.11 -0.24 -11.86
C MET A 1 -18.62 -0.30 -11.51
N LEU A 2 -18.25 -0.69 -10.29
CA LEU A 2 -16.84 -0.76 -9.89
C LEU A 2 -16.14 -1.92 -10.61
N ALA A 3 -14.93 -1.68 -11.13
CA ALA A 3 -14.15 -2.68 -11.88
C ALA A 3 -13.90 -4.00 -11.11
N ALA A 4 -13.90 -3.96 -9.78
CA ALA A 4 -13.78 -5.15 -8.93
C ALA A 4 -15.05 -6.00 -8.91
N GLU A 5 -16.24 -5.38 -8.93
CA GLU A 5 -17.52 -6.10 -9.00
C GLU A 5 -17.74 -6.72 -10.37
N ALA A 6 -17.35 -6.01 -11.44
CA ALA A 6 -17.37 -6.53 -12.81
C ALA A 6 -16.54 -7.82 -12.93
N TYR A 7 -15.34 -7.83 -12.36
CA TYR A 7 -14.48 -9.02 -12.36
C TYR A 7 -15.05 -10.17 -11.51
N LYS A 8 -15.56 -9.90 -10.30
CA LYS A 8 -16.17 -10.94 -9.46
C LYS A 8 -17.42 -11.56 -10.11
N LYS A 9 -18.27 -10.75 -10.77
CA LYS A 9 -19.41 -11.25 -11.56
C LYS A 9 -18.97 -12.04 -12.79
N ALA A 10 -17.92 -11.62 -13.49
CA ALA A 10 -17.39 -12.34 -14.64
C ALA A 10 -16.82 -13.73 -14.26
N LYS A 11 -16.16 -13.84 -13.10
CA LYS A 11 -15.59 -15.10 -12.63
C LYS A 11 -16.65 -16.13 -12.19
N ASN A 12 -17.81 -15.67 -11.72
CA ASN A 12 -18.90 -16.51 -11.24
C ASN A 12 -19.99 -16.79 -12.31
N SER A 13 -19.74 -16.44 -13.58
CA SER A 13 -20.69 -16.60 -14.69
C SER A 13 -20.01 -17.21 -15.93
N ASP A 14 -20.80 -17.48 -16.97
CA ASP A 14 -20.35 -17.97 -18.30
C ASP A 14 -19.27 -17.08 -18.97
N LEU A 15 -19.03 -15.87 -18.44
CA LEU A 15 -17.95 -14.97 -18.84
C LEU A 15 -16.56 -15.47 -18.45
N SER A 16 -16.44 -16.52 -17.63
CA SER A 16 -15.17 -17.19 -17.27
C SER A 16 -14.37 -17.66 -18.49
N LYS A 17 -15.02 -17.89 -19.64
CA LYS A 17 -14.38 -18.33 -20.89
C LYS A 17 -14.05 -17.17 -21.85
N LYS A 18 -14.47 -15.94 -21.54
CA LYS A 18 -14.27 -14.77 -22.41
C LYS A 18 -12.95 -14.06 -22.12
N SER A 19 -12.44 -13.35 -23.13
CA SER A 19 -11.20 -12.59 -22.97
C SER A 19 -11.40 -11.39 -22.03
N LEU A 20 -10.31 -10.90 -21.41
CA LEU A 20 -10.35 -9.70 -20.59
C LEU A 20 -10.85 -8.45 -21.36
N ARG A 21 -10.65 -8.41 -22.68
CA ARG A 21 -11.17 -7.32 -23.52
C ARG A 21 -12.69 -7.40 -23.66
N ASP A 22 -13.24 -8.59 -23.84
CA ASP A 22 -14.70 -8.79 -23.93
C ASP A 22 -15.39 -8.46 -22.60
N ILE A 23 -14.76 -8.84 -21.49
CA ILE A 23 -15.23 -8.49 -20.15
C ILE A 23 -15.19 -6.96 -19.95
N ALA A 24 -14.07 -6.31 -20.33
CA ALA A 24 -13.93 -4.86 -20.25
C ALA A 24 -15.00 -4.13 -21.08
N TYR A 25 -15.27 -4.59 -22.29
CA TYR A 25 -16.32 -4.06 -23.16
C TYR A 25 -17.72 -4.28 -22.58
N THR A 26 -18.03 -5.51 -22.15
CA THR A 26 -19.34 -5.89 -21.57
C THR A 26 -19.69 -5.06 -20.35
N PHE A 27 -18.70 -4.75 -19.50
CA PHE A 27 -18.90 -3.97 -18.28
C PHE A 27 -18.57 -2.48 -18.45
N ASN A 28 -18.26 -2.03 -19.67
CA ASN A 28 -17.84 -0.67 -20.01
C ASN A 28 -16.75 -0.12 -19.06
N VAL A 29 -15.71 -0.92 -18.84
CA VAL A 29 -14.57 -0.57 -17.98
C VAL A 29 -13.32 -0.51 -18.83
N ASN A 30 -12.41 0.42 -18.51
CA ASN A 30 -11.15 0.49 -19.24
C ASN A 30 -10.35 -0.82 -19.10
N TYR A 31 -9.96 -1.40 -20.25
CA TYR A 31 -9.19 -2.64 -20.30
C TYR A 31 -7.92 -2.59 -19.45
N SER A 32 -7.16 -1.49 -19.48
CA SER A 32 -5.94 -1.34 -18.70
C SER A 32 -6.21 -1.40 -17.19
N THR A 33 -7.34 -0.86 -16.74
CA THR A 33 -7.76 -0.89 -15.34
C THR A 33 -8.18 -2.30 -14.92
N LEU A 34 -8.93 -2.99 -15.77
CA LEU A 34 -9.34 -4.38 -15.53
C LEU A 34 -8.12 -5.32 -15.52
N SER A 35 -7.27 -5.23 -16.55
CA SER A 35 -6.03 -5.99 -16.70
C SER A 35 -5.09 -5.79 -15.52
N ARG A 36 -4.83 -4.53 -15.11
CA ARG A 36 -4.03 -4.22 -13.92
C ARG A 36 -4.60 -4.88 -12.67
N ARG A 37 -5.93 -4.89 -12.49
CA ARG A 37 -6.55 -5.55 -11.32
C ARG A 37 -6.45 -7.08 -11.38
N VAL A 38 -6.55 -7.69 -12.56
CA VAL A 38 -6.45 -9.15 -12.69
C VAL A 38 -5.01 -9.63 -12.51
N HIS A 39 -4.06 -9.02 -13.23
CA HIS A 39 -2.66 -9.44 -13.19
C HIS A 39 -1.95 -9.02 -11.89
N ASN A 40 -2.24 -7.82 -11.37
CA ASN A 40 -1.71 -7.40 -10.06
C ASN A 40 -2.61 -7.84 -8.90
N LYS A 41 -3.54 -8.79 -9.09
CA LYS A 41 -4.45 -9.31 -8.05
C LYS A 41 -5.19 -8.23 -7.23
N GLY A 42 -5.39 -7.05 -7.83
CA GLY A 42 -5.95 -5.88 -7.18
C GLY A 42 -5.21 -5.53 -5.89
N GLN A 43 -3.86 -5.50 -5.92
CA GLN A 43 -3.06 -5.16 -4.74
C GLN A 43 -3.69 -3.96 -4.04
N SER A 44 -4.15 -4.21 -2.80
CA SER A 44 -4.60 -3.17 -1.90
C SER A 44 -3.47 -2.15 -1.75
N LEU A 45 -3.82 -0.86 -1.65
CA LEU A 45 -2.85 0.19 -1.34
C LEU A 45 -1.98 -0.19 -0.14
N LEU A 46 -2.53 -0.92 0.83
CA LEU A 46 -1.82 -1.44 1.99
C LEU A 46 -0.73 -2.46 1.62
N LYS A 47 -1.03 -3.44 0.76
CA LYS A 47 -0.01 -4.40 0.28
C LYS A 47 1.08 -3.73 -0.57
N SER A 48 0.69 -2.69 -1.30
CA SER A 48 1.66 -1.89 -2.05
C SER A 48 2.51 -1.04 -1.11
N ARG A 49 1.97 -0.56 0.02
CA ARG A 49 2.73 0.17 1.04
C ARG A 49 3.72 -0.76 1.76
N GLU A 50 3.29 -1.95 2.18
CA GLU A 50 4.16 -2.96 2.79
C GLU A 50 5.38 -3.29 1.92
N LYS A 51 5.22 -3.31 0.59
CA LYS A 51 6.34 -3.56 -0.34
C LYS A 51 7.30 -2.39 -0.49
N ASN A 52 6.85 -1.15 -0.24
CA ASN A 52 7.63 0.05 -0.52
C ASN A 52 8.17 0.73 0.74
N LEU A 53 7.64 0.39 1.91
CA LEU A 53 8.09 0.91 3.20
C LEU A 53 9.31 0.12 3.70
N LYS A 54 10.30 0.84 4.23
CA LYS A 54 11.50 0.24 4.84
C LYS A 54 11.27 -0.24 6.27
N ILE A 55 10.26 0.33 6.92
CA ILE A 55 9.77 -0.06 8.26
C ILE A 55 8.59 -1.01 8.13
N THR A 56 8.44 -1.87 9.12
CA THR A 56 7.29 -2.78 9.23
C THR A 56 6.04 -2.03 9.68
N ALA A 57 4.85 -2.60 9.46
CA ALA A 57 3.60 -1.99 9.90
C ALA A 57 3.55 -1.80 11.44
N ALA A 58 4.17 -2.69 12.21
CA ALA A 58 4.24 -2.56 13.66
C ALA A 58 5.15 -1.39 14.08
N GLU A 59 6.30 -1.22 13.42
CA GLU A 59 7.20 -0.10 13.65
C GLU A 59 6.55 1.25 13.27
N GLU A 60 5.81 1.27 12.16
CA GLU A 60 5.05 2.44 11.73
C GLU A 60 3.96 2.80 12.76
N ALA A 61 3.23 1.82 13.28
CA ALA A 61 2.21 2.05 14.29
C ALA A 61 2.79 2.68 15.57
N ILE A 62 3.89 2.15 16.09
CA ILE A 62 4.58 2.69 17.27
C ILE A 62 5.07 4.13 17.00
N LEU A 63 5.62 4.37 15.81
CA LEU A 63 6.11 5.70 15.45
C LEU A 63 4.95 6.71 15.35
N VAL A 64 3.81 6.32 14.79
CA VAL A 64 2.62 7.15 14.71
C VAL A 64 2.07 7.47 16.09
N GLU A 65 1.93 6.47 16.96
CA GLU A 65 1.49 6.65 18.34
C GLU A 65 2.40 7.64 19.07
N PHE A 66 3.72 7.44 19.00
CA PHE A 66 4.70 8.35 19.58
C PHE A 66 4.58 9.79 19.05
N ILE A 67 4.36 9.98 17.75
CA ILE A 67 4.18 11.30 17.14
C ILE A 67 2.91 11.97 17.63
N LEU A 68 1.80 11.22 17.74
CA LEU A 68 0.52 11.72 18.21
C LEU A 68 0.61 12.14 19.68
N GLU A 69 1.14 11.28 20.55
CA GLU A 69 1.36 11.61 21.96
C GLU A 69 2.27 12.82 22.14
N SER A 70 3.36 12.90 21.36
CA SER A 70 4.27 14.05 21.39
C SER A 70 3.54 15.34 20.98
N ALA A 71 2.70 15.29 19.95
CA ALA A 71 1.92 16.42 19.50
C ALA A 71 0.85 16.85 20.52
N ASP A 72 0.16 15.89 21.14
CA ASP A 72 -0.85 16.13 22.18
C ASP A 72 -0.23 16.79 23.43
N HIS A 73 1.03 16.49 23.73
CA HIS A 73 1.80 17.15 24.80
C HIS A 73 2.41 18.50 24.39
N GLY A 74 2.13 19.00 23.19
CA GLY A 74 2.62 20.29 22.70
C GLY A 74 4.01 20.26 22.06
N PHE A 75 4.54 19.07 21.76
CA PHE A 75 5.84 18.86 21.13
C PHE A 75 5.71 18.12 19.78
N PRO A 76 4.96 18.67 18.79
CA PRO A 76 4.80 18.01 17.50
C PRO A 76 6.16 17.85 16.81
N PRO A 77 6.58 16.62 16.49
CA PRO A 77 7.87 16.39 15.84
C PRO A 77 7.90 16.96 14.42
N SER A 78 9.00 17.62 14.07
CA SER A 78 9.29 18.00 12.69
C SER A 78 9.55 16.77 11.80
N HIS A 79 9.41 16.94 10.48
CA HIS A 79 9.70 15.86 9.52
C HIS A 79 11.12 15.28 9.70
N ARG A 80 12.11 16.13 10.00
CA ARG A 80 13.49 15.71 10.27
C ARG A 80 13.63 14.89 11.55
N GLN A 81 12.83 15.20 12.58
CA GLN A 81 12.78 14.39 13.81
C GLN A 81 12.13 13.03 13.54
N VAL A 82 11.01 13.01 12.81
CA VAL A 82 10.35 11.76 12.38
C VAL A 82 11.32 10.87 11.59
N GLU A 83 12.07 11.44 10.65
CA GLU A 83 13.11 10.74 9.91
C GLU A 83 14.19 10.18 10.85
N LYS A 84 14.66 10.97 11.82
CA LYS A 84 15.65 10.52 12.82
C LYS A 84 15.13 9.35 13.65
N TYR A 85 13.89 9.40 14.12
CA TYR A 85 13.27 8.30 14.88
C TYR A 85 13.12 7.04 14.02
N THR A 86 12.65 7.21 12.79
CA THR A 86 12.53 6.12 11.81
C THR A 86 13.90 5.46 11.55
N ASN A 87 14.94 6.27 11.34
CA ASN A 87 16.29 5.80 11.11
C ASN A 87 16.90 5.13 12.36
N ALA A 88 16.53 5.56 13.57
CA ALA A 88 16.94 4.90 14.80
C ALA A 88 16.32 3.49 14.92
N ILE A 89 15.04 3.35 14.61
CA ILE A 89 14.34 2.05 14.55
C ILE A 89 15.02 1.13 13.51
N LEU A 90 15.26 1.64 12.31
CA LEU A 90 15.94 0.89 11.24
C LEU A 90 17.34 0.43 11.66
N LYS A 91 18.13 1.30 12.28
CA LYS A 91 19.47 0.95 12.79
C LYS A 91 19.43 -0.11 13.87
N SER A 92 18.46 -0.01 14.79
CA SER A 92 18.29 -0.99 15.86
C SER A 92 17.96 -2.38 15.31
N ARG A 93 17.12 -2.47 14.27
CA ARG A 93 16.71 -3.74 13.67
C ARG A 93 17.70 -4.32 12.65
N GLN A 94 18.25 -3.49 11.78
CA GLN A 94 19.06 -3.92 10.63
C GLN A 94 20.57 -3.69 10.82
N GLY A 95 20.97 -3.04 11.91
CA GLY A 95 22.36 -2.72 12.19
C GLY A 95 22.87 -1.45 11.49
N PRO A 96 24.17 -1.14 11.63
CA PRO A 96 24.75 0.14 11.21
C PRO A 96 24.73 0.38 9.70
N ASN A 97 24.62 -0.68 8.89
CA ASN A 97 24.63 -0.62 7.42
C ASN A 97 23.21 -0.52 6.82
N CYS A 98 22.19 -0.20 7.63
CA CYS A 98 20.82 -0.07 7.14
C CYS A 98 20.64 1.12 6.18
N LYS A 99 19.80 0.96 5.16
CA LYS A 99 19.50 2.05 4.21
C LYS A 99 18.54 3.07 4.86
N MET A 100 19.07 4.22 5.23
CA MET A 100 18.31 5.30 5.88
C MET A 100 17.19 5.86 4.98
N VAL A 101 16.14 6.39 5.60
CA VAL A 101 15.10 7.21 4.95
C VAL A 101 15.49 8.69 4.97
N GLY A 102 15.01 9.47 3.98
CA GLY A 102 15.16 10.94 3.93
C GLY A 102 16.45 11.49 3.32
N SER A 103 17.26 10.63 2.69
CA SER A 103 18.45 11.01 1.90
C SER A 103 18.12 11.64 0.56
#